data_AF-A0A7R9FUF0-F1
#
_entry.id   AF-A0A7R9FUF0-F1
#
_cell.length_a   1.000
_cell.length_b   1.000
_cell.length_c   1.000
_cell.angle_alpha   90.00
_cell.angle_beta   90.00
_cell.angle_gamma   90.00
#
_symmetry.space_group_name_H-M   'P 1'
#
loop_
_entity.id
_entity.type
_entity.pdbx_description
1 polymer ?
#
loop_
_entity_poly.entity_id
_entity_poly.type
_entity_poly.pdbx_seq_one_letter_code
_entity_poly.pdbx_strand_id
1 'polypeptide(L)'
;MGPWKCLSFVLSLSLLGPVPAEKLRFDDHAVLRVVPETAEELLELRYFQDLHPELDFWSEPTRPNAGVDVRVSPEERAAVEDELRSLGFSIRVLIPNVQKLIDEQRVAPLGSKMAWEEYQQVDT
;
A
#
# COMPACT_ATOMS: atom_id res chain seq x y z
N MET A 1 48.55 16.65 50.24
CA MET A 1 49.54 17.39 49.43
C MET A 1 49.39 16.95 47.98
N GLY A 2 48.87 17.81 47.12
CA GLY A 2 48.79 17.62 45.65
C GLY A 2 47.40 17.20 45.13
N PRO A 3 46.89 17.82 44.04
CA PRO A 3 45.62 18.53 44.11
C PRO A 3 44.57 18.14 43.04
N TRP A 4 43.38 18.70 43.23
CA TRP A 4 42.25 18.87 42.31
C TRP A 4 42.61 18.93 40.83
N LYS A 5 41.77 18.33 39.98
CA LYS A 5 41.28 18.97 38.74
C LYS A 5 40.16 18.15 38.08
N CYS A 6 38.99 18.78 38.07
CA CYS A 6 38.11 18.90 36.91
C CYS A 6 37.51 17.62 36.31
N LEU A 7 36.27 17.36 36.71
CA LEU A 7 35.11 17.46 35.80
C LEU A 7 35.45 17.38 34.30
N SER A 8 35.04 16.29 33.65
CA SER A 8 34.65 16.27 32.23
C SER A 8 33.68 15.09 32.09
N PHE A 9 32.37 15.26 32.30
CA PHE A 9 31.42 15.72 31.29
C PHE A 9 31.98 15.60 29.87
N VAL A 10 31.79 14.44 29.25
CA VAL A 10 31.63 14.37 27.80
C VAL A 10 30.30 13.67 27.55
N LEU A 11 29.31 14.55 27.44
CA LEU A 11 28.03 14.37 26.80
C LEU A 11 28.20 13.54 25.51
N SER A 12 28.02 12.22 25.57
CA SER A 12 27.82 11.41 24.37
C SER A 12 26.38 11.63 23.90
N LEU A 13 26.06 12.86 23.50
CA LEU A 13 24.89 13.17 22.70
C LEU A 13 25.23 12.73 21.29
N SER A 14 25.11 11.43 21.06
CA SER A 14 25.23 10.84 19.73
C SER A 14 24.22 11.54 18.83
N LEU A 15 24.78 12.18 17.80
CA LEU A 15 24.12 12.90 16.74
C LEU A 15 23.08 11.99 16.07
N LEU A 16 21.82 12.05 16.52
CA LEU A 16 20.72 11.43 15.78
C LEU A 16 20.39 12.39 14.63
N GLY A 17 21.13 12.26 13.54
CA GLY A 17 20.76 12.89 12.27
C GLY A 17 19.37 12.42 11.85
N PRO A 18 18.65 13.21 11.03
CA PRO A 18 17.35 12.79 10.53
C PRO A 18 17.49 11.47 9.79
N VAL A 19 16.77 10.45 10.25
CA VAL A 19 16.60 9.21 9.48
C VAL A 19 15.84 9.64 8.22
N PRO A 20 16.36 9.42 7.00
CA PRO A 20 15.56 9.69 5.82
C PRO A 20 14.29 8.86 5.94
N ALA A 21 13.13 9.52 5.91
CA ALA A 21 11.86 8.84 5.79
C ALA A 21 11.87 8.12 4.44
N GLU A 22 12.10 6.82 4.47
CA GLU A 22 12.07 6.00 3.27
C GLU A 22 10.64 6.03 2.73
N LYS A 23 10.48 6.45 1.47
CA LYS A 23 9.16 6.44 0.83
C LYS A 23 8.68 4.99 0.82
N LEU A 24 7.48 4.75 1.34
CA LEU A 24 6.84 3.45 1.28
C LEU A 24 6.78 2.99 -0.18
N ARG A 25 7.26 1.77 -0.44
CA ARG A 25 7.28 1.15 -1.77
C ARG A 25 6.26 0.03 -1.84
N PHE A 26 5.71 -0.17 -3.03
CA PHE A 26 4.71 -1.19 -3.35
C PHE A 26 5.20 -2.09 -4.50
N ASP A 27 6.50 -2.39 -4.52
CA ASP A 27 7.10 -3.21 -5.57
C ASP A 27 6.36 -4.55 -5.70
N ASP A 28 5.95 -4.86 -6.93
CA ASP A 28 5.26 -6.11 -7.30
C ASP A 28 3.92 -6.35 -6.58
N HIS A 29 3.39 -5.37 -5.86
CA HIS A 29 2.00 -5.41 -5.43
C HIS A 29 1.10 -5.42 -6.65
N ALA A 30 0.11 -6.30 -6.64
CA ALA A 30 -0.86 -6.43 -7.72
C ALA A 30 -2.24 -6.01 -7.24
N VAL A 31 -3.09 -5.55 -8.16
CA VAL A 31 -4.53 -5.40 -7.93
C VAL A 31 -5.25 -6.48 -8.71
N LEU A 32 -5.98 -7.32 -7.98
CA LEU A 32 -6.80 -8.38 -8.51
C LEU A 32 -8.25 -7.91 -8.58
N ARG A 33 -8.94 -8.26 -9.65
CA ARG A 33 -10.38 -8.10 -9.80
C ARG A 33 -11.07 -9.45 -9.66
N VAL A 34 -12.01 -9.52 -8.74
CA VAL A 34 -12.89 -10.66 -8.48
C VAL A 34 -14.31 -10.24 -8.84
N VAL A 35 -15.07 -11.08 -9.54
CA VAL A 35 -16.46 -10.76 -9.92
C VAL A 35 -17.38 -11.84 -9.35
N PRO A 36 -18.19 -11.53 -8.32
CA PRO A 36 -19.24 -12.45 -7.87
C PRO A 36 -20.39 -12.43 -8.89
N GLU A 37 -20.77 -13.58 -9.43
CA GLU A 37 -21.83 -13.68 -10.43
C GLU A 37 -23.22 -13.82 -9.79
N THR A 38 -23.28 -14.44 -8.61
CA THR A 38 -24.52 -14.72 -7.86
C THR A 38 -24.60 -13.96 -6.53
N ALA A 39 -25.78 -13.97 -5.91
CA ALA A 39 -25.97 -13.39 -4.58
C ALA A 39 -25.27 -14.20 -3.48
N GLU A 40 -25.13 -15.52 -3.67
CA GLU A 40 -24.42 -16.41 -2.76
C GLU A 40 -22.92 -16.12 -2.81
N GLU A 41 -22.33 -16.08 -4.01
CA GLU A 41 -20.95 -15.64 -4.23
C GLU A 41 -20.66 -14.25 -3.66
N LEU A 42 -21.62 -13.32 -3.76
CA LEU A 42 -21.44 -11.99 -3.15
C LEU A 42 -21.30 -12.08 -1.62
N LEU A 43 -22.06 -12.95 -0.97
CA LEU A 43 -21.97 -13.16 0.48
C LEU A 43 -20.67 -13.85 0.87
N GLU A 44 -20.23 -14.84 0.09
CA GLU A 44 -18.93 -15.50 0.28
C GLU A 44 -17.77 -14.51 0.14
N LEU A 45 -17.82 -13.64 -0.87
CA LEU A 45 -16.78 -12.62 -1.07
C LEU A 45 -16.76 -11.58 0.06
N ARG A 46 -17.92 -11.23 0.61
CA ARG A 46 -18.01 -10.38 1.83
C ARG A 46 -17.42 -11.07 3.04
N TYR A 47 -17.73 -12.35 3.22
CA TYR A 47 -17.17 -13.13 4.32
C TYR A 47 -15.66 -13.26 4.20
N PHE A 48 -15.15 -13.48 2.99
CA PHE A 48 -13.72 -13.45 2.69
C PHE A 48 -13.10 -12.10 3.09
N GLN A 49 -13.71 -10.98 2.70
CA GLN A 49 -13.23 -9.65 3.11
C GLN A 49 -13.21 -9.47 4.65
N ASP A 50 -14.24 -9.92 5.35
CA ASP A 50 -14.32 -9.83 6.82
C ASP A 50 -13.25 -10.69 7.53
N LEU A 51 -12.85 -11.81 6.92
CA LEU A 51 -11.78 -12.69 7.42
C LEU A 51 -10.37 -12.12 7.19
N HIS A 52 -10.22 -11.22 6.23
CA HIS A 52 -8.95 -10.65 5.79
C HIS A 52 -8.88 -9.12 5.99
N PRO A 53 -8.94 -8.62 7.23
CA PRO A 53 -8.89 -7.19 7.51
C PRO A 53 -7.56 -6.53 7.13
N GLU A 54 -6.50 -7.32 6.89
CA GLU A 54 -5.20 -6.87 6.40
C GLU A 54 -5.18 -6.56 4.90
N LEU A 55 -6.10 -7.15 4.13
CA LEU A 55 -6.18 -6.91 2.70
C LEU A 55 -6.81 -5.55 2.38
N ASP A 56 -6.28 -4.91 1.35
CA ASP A 56 -6.67 -3.57 0.95
C ASP A 56 -7.64 -3.63 -0.23
N PHE A 57 -8.94 -3.60 0.10
CA PHE A 57 -10.03 -3.59 -0.88
C PHE A 57 -10.22 -2.18 -1.42
N TRP A 58 -9.92 -1.99 -2.71
CA TRP A 58 -10.08 -0.72 -3.41
C TRP A 58 -11.54 -0.45 -3.81
N SER A 59 -12.38 -1.47 -3.80
CA SER A 59 -13.82 -1.36 -4.04
C SER A 59 -14.58 -2.41 -3.26
N GLU A 60 -15.77 -2.06 -2.76
CA GLU A 60 -16.58 -2.93 -1.92
C GLU A 60 -17.44 -3.94 -2.74
N PRO A 61 -17.66 -5.16 -2.23
CA PRO A 61 -18.63 -6.13 -2.76
C PRO A 61 -20.06 -5.64 -2.54
N THR A 62 -20.56 -4.85 -3.50
CA THR A 62 -21.87 -4.18 -3.40
C THR A 62 -23.02 -5.03 -3.94
N ARG A 63 -22.85 -5.63 -5.13
CA ARG A 63 -23.91 -6.38 -5.85
C ARG A 63 -23.30 -7.44 -6.76
N PRO A 64 -24.07 -8.46 -7.18
CA PRO A 64 -23.59 -9.41 -8.19
C PRO A 64 -23.23 -8.69 -9.50
N ASN A 65 -22.27 -9.25 -10.22
CA ASN A 65 -21.66 -8.74 -11.44
C ASN A 65 -20.96 -7.38 -11.29
N ALA A 66 -20.75 -6.89 -10.07
CA ALA A 66 -19.87 -5.75 -9.81
C ALA A 66 -18.49 -6.28 -9.40
N GLY A 67 -17.45 -5.87 -10.13
CA GLY A 67 -16.08 -6.27 -9.81
C GLY A 67 -15.60 -5.66 -8.50
N VAL A 68 -14.90 -6.46 -7.73
CA VAL A 68 -14.24 -6.13 -6.47
C VAL A 68 -12.74 -6.15 -6.72
N ASP A 69 -12.10 -5.00 -6.54
CA ASP A 69 -10.67 -4.81 -6.71
C ASP A 69 -9.98 -4.89 -5.34
N VAL A 70 -8.97 -5.75 -5.23
CA VAL A 70 -8.18 -5.95 -4.00
C VAL A 70 -6.69 -5.85 -4.32
N ARG A 71 -5.96 -5.03 -3.55
CA ARG A 71 -4.50 -4.96 -3.61
C ARG A 71 -3.90 -6.06 -2.73
N VAL A 72 -3.00 -6.83 -3.32
CA VAL A 72 -2.25 -7.90 -2.65
C VAL A 72 -0.76 -7.62 -2.70
N SER A 73 -0.05 -7.96 -1.62
CA SER A 73 1.42 -7.97 -1.64
C SER A 73 1.96 -9.17 -2.42
N PRO A 74 3.24 -9.15 -2.85
CA PRO A 74 3.87 -10.32 -3.48
C PRO A 74 3.84 -11.59 -2.61
N GLU A 75 3.91 -11.42 -1.28
CA GLU A 75 3.93 -12.51 -0.31
C GLU A 75 2.55 -13.17 -0.16
N GLU A 76 1.49 -12.36 -0.14
CA GLU A 76 0.11 -12.82 0.05
C GLU A 76 -0.55 -13.30 -1.24
N ARG A 77 -0.07 -12.82 -2.40
CA ARG A 77 -0.73 -13.00 -3.70
C ARG A 77 -1.11 -14.45 -4.00
N ALA A 78 -0.19 -15.39 -3.79
CA ALA A 78 -0.44 -16.79 -4.08
C ALA A 78 -1.55 -17.36 -3.18
N ALA A 79 -1.48 -17.08 -1.88
CA ALA A 79 -2.49 -17.55 -0.92
C ALA A 79 -3.88 -16.98 -1.22
N VAL A 80 -3.96 -15.68 -1.50
CA VAL A 80 -5.22 -15.00 -1.84
C VAL A 80 -5.79 -15.52 -3.17
N GLU A 81 -4.96 -15.71 -4.20
CA GLU A 81 -5.42 -16.27 -5.47
C GLU A 81 -5.93 -17.70 -5.31
N ASP A 82 -5.25 -18.54 -4.55
CA ASP A 82 -5.65 -19.94 -4.32
C ASP A 82 -6.94 -20.04 -3.52
N GLU A 83 -7.09 -19.24 -2.46
CA GLU A 83 -8.31 -19.21 -1.64
C GLU A 83 -9.53 -18.78 -2.45
N LEU A 84 -9.43 -17.65 -3.15
CA LEU A 84 -10.51 -17.16 -4.03
C LEU A 84 -10.87 -18.16 -5.13
N ARG A 85 -9.88 -18.85 -5.72
CA ARG A 85 -10.14 -19.92 -6.70
C ARG A 85 -10.81 -21.14 -6.06
N SER A 86 -10.47 -21.47 -4.81
CA SER A 86 -11.08 -22.58 -4.08
C SER A 86 -12.55 -22.33 -3.76
N LEU A 87 -12.92 -21.05 -3.56
CA LEU A 87 -14.30 -20.59 -3.44
C LEU A 87 -15.03 -20.51 -4.80
N GLY A 88 -14.34 -20.81 -5.91
CA GLY A 88 -14.91 -20.86 -7.25
C GLY A 88 -14.88 -19.53 -8.01
N PHE A 89 -14.23 -18.49 -7.48
CA PHE A 89 -14.18 -17.19 -8.16
C PHE A 89 -13.22 -17.19 -9.35
N SER A 90 -13.63 -16.46 -10.39
CA SER A 90 -12.74 -16.07 -11.48
C SER A 90 -11.98 -14.79 -11.12
N ILE A 91 -10.65 -14.86 -11.20
CA ILE A 91 -9.74 -13.76 -10.85
C ILE A 91 -9.08 -13.21 -12.10
N ARG A 92 -9.03 -11.89 -12.23
CA ARG A 92 -8.27 -11.18 -13.26
C ARG A 92 -7.27 -10.22 -12.62
N VAL A 93 -6.03 -10.22 -13.10
CA VAL A 93 -5.05 -9.19 -12.71
C VAL A 93 -5.41 -7.89 -13.43
N LEU A 94 -5.79 -6.86 -12.66
CA LEU A 94 -6.12 -5.52 -13.17
C LEU A 94 -4.86 -4.66 -13.27
N ILE A 95 -4.05 -4.63 -12.21
CA ILE A 95 -2.78 -3.91 -12.15
C ILE A 95 -1.70 -4.90 -11.74
N PRO A 96 -0.70 -5.20 -12.59
CA PRO A 96 0.30 -6.20 -12.28
C PRO A 96 1.40 -5.71 -11.31
N ASN A 97 1.66 -4.41 -11.26
CA ASN A 97 2.63 -3.80 -10.35
C ASN A 97 2.19 -2.36 -10.05
N VAL A 98 1.77 -2.11 -8.81
CA VAL A 98 1.29 -0.80 -8.33
C VAL A 98 2.44 0.21 -8.29
N GLN A 99 3.66 -0.21 -7.91
CA GLN A 99 4.81 0.69 -7.89
C GLN A 99 5.13 1.28 -9.26
N LYS A 100 4.97 0.51 -10.35
CA LYS A 100 5.16 1.05 -11.71
C LYS A 100 4.22 2.22 -12.01
N LEU A 101 2.96 2.13 -11.59
CA LEU A 101 2.01 3.24 -11.75
C LEU A 101 2.40 4.46 -10.90
N ILE A 102 2.91 4.23 -9.69
CA ILE A 102 3.43 5.29 -8.82
C ILE A 102 4.66 5.95 -9.46
N ASP A 103 5.57 5.16 -10.02
CA ASP A 103 6.79 5.64 -10.66
C ASP A 103 6.50 6.41 -11.95
N GLU A 104 5.45 6.02 -12.69
CA GLU A 104 4.96 6.72 -13.88
C GLU A 104 4.22 8.02 -13.54
N GLN A 105 3.72 8.17 -12.31
CA GLN A 105 3.01 9.36 -11.89
C GLN A 105 3.95 10.58 -11.83
N ARG A 106 3.74 11.52 -12.76
CA ARG A 106 4.52 12.76 -12.83
C ARG A 106 4.06 13.70 -11.71
N VAL A 107 5.01 14.20 -10.94
CA VAL A 107 4.78 15.29 -9.97
C VAL A 107 5.23 16.59 -10.61
N ALA A 108 4.37 17.60 -10.54
CA ALA A 108 4.69 18.94 -11.01
C ALA A 108 5.94 19.47 -10.29
N PRO A 109 6.94 20.03 -10.99
CA PRO A 109 7.95 20.83 -10.31
C PRO A 109 7.28 22.05 -9.66
N LEU A 110 7.59 22.28 -8.39
CA LEU A 110 7.13 23.44 -7.61
C LEU A 110 7.40 24.74 -8.38
N GLY A 111 6.35 25.50 -8.68
CA GLY A 111 6.42 26.80 -9.36
C GLY A 111 5.98 26.82 -10.83
N SER A 112 5.47 25.73 -11.38
CA SER A 112 4.86 25.73 -12.71
C SER A 112 3.55 26.54 -12.70
N LYS A 113 3.57 27.75 -13.27
CA LYS A 113 2.36 28.55 -13.53
C LYS A 113 1.49 27.76 -14.52
N MET A 114 0.36 27.23 -14.05
CA MET A 114 -0.63 26.40 -14.80
C MET A 114 -0.48 24.87 -14.67
N ALA A 115 -0.03 24.34 -13.53
CA ALA A 115 -0.02 22.88 -13.26
C ALA A 115 -1.35 22.36 -12.67
N TRP A 116 -2.47 22.59 -13.37
CA TRP A 116 -3.78 22.01 -13.00
C TRP A 116 -3.97 20.58 -13.52
N GLU A 117 -3.11 20.12 -14.44
CA GLU A 117 -3.07 18.74 -14.95
C GLU A 117 -2.23 17.80 -14.08
N GLU A 118 -1.57 18.33 -13.04
CA GLU A 118 -0.56 17.60 -12.26
C GLU A 118 -0.88 17.64 -10.75
N TYR A 119 -0.57 16.54 -10.05
CA TYR A 119 -0.69 16.50 -8.59
C TYR A 119 0.36 17.42 -7.94
N GLN A 120 -0.09 18.24 -6.99
CA GLN A 120 0.75 19.14 -6.21
C GLN A 120 1.16 18.49 -4.89
N GLN A 121 2.38 18.76 -4.42
CA GLN A 121 2.80 18.39 -3.08
C GLN A 121 2.30 19.44 -2.08
N VAL A 122 1.71 19.00 -0.98
CA VAL A 122 1.33 19.87 0.14
C VAL A 122 2.48 19.85 1.13
N ASP A 123 3.05 21.03 1.43
CA ASP A 123 4.06 21.15 2.48
C ASP A 123 3.47 20.68 3.81
N THR A 124 4.15 19.73 4.47
CA THR A 124 3.76 19.14 5.76
C THR A 124 4.67 19.62 6.87
#